data_AF-A0A1I6EIC3-F1
#
_entry.id   AF-A0A1I6EIC3-F1
#
_cell.length_a   1.000
_cell.length_b   1.000
_cell.length_c   1.000
_cell.angle_alpha   90.00
_cell.angle_beta   90.00
_cell.angle_gamma   90.00
#
_symmetry.space_group_name_H-M   'P 1'
#
loop_
_entity.id
_entity.type
_entity.pdbx_description
1 polymer ?
#
loop_
_entity_poly.entity_id
_entity_poly.type
_entity_poly.pdbx_seq_one_letter_code
_entity_poly.pdbx_strand_id
1 'polypeptide(L)' 'MHEELNKIKLKMKALGFSQQQIETIIEKTLSGKRWEEMNDSEKQQILQSMNERIIFVRKFLQSISCNSYCKKNSLHN' A
#
# COMPACT_ATOMS: atom_id res chain seq x y z
N MET A 1 -11.09 -13.45 7.29
CA MET A 1 -10.07 -12.57 6.67
C MET A 1 -8.98 -12.34 7.71
N HIS A 2 -7.81 -12.98 7.54
CA HIS A 2 -6.77 -13.08 8.57
C HIS A 2 -6.26 -11.69 9.02
N GLU A 3 -6.00 -11.54 10.30
CA GLU A 3 -5.73 -10.27 10.98
C GLU A 3 -4.62 -9.44 10.32
N GLU A 4 -3.55 -10.10 9.86
CA GLU A 4 -2.43 -9.44 9.17
C GLU A 4 -2.82 -8.83 7.82
N LEU A 5 -3.63 -9.54 7.02
CA LEU A 5 -4.13 -9.01 5.76
C LEU A 5 -5.06 -7.81 6.00
N ASN A 6 -5.86 -7.83 7.07
CA ASN A 6 -6.68 -6.69 7.46
C ASN A 6 -5.82 -5.48 7.84
N LYS A 7 -4.70 -5.67 8.55
CA LYS A 7 -3.74 -4.59 8.85
C LYS A 7 -3.19 -3.95 7.57
N ILE A 8 -2.88 -4.75 6.54
CA ILE A 8 -2.46 -4.25 5.22
C ILE A 8 -3.57 -3.41 4.56
N LYS A 9 -4.81 -3.92 4.56
CA LYS A 9 -5.96 -3.19 3.98
C LYS A 9 -6.16 -1.83 4.65
N LEU A 10 -6.07 -1.77 5.98
CA LEU A 10 -6.19 -0.52 6.73
C LEU A 10 -5.09 0.48 6.38
N LYS A 11 -3.84 0.03 6.23
CA LYS A 11 -2.72 0.88 5.79
C LYS A 11 -2.95 1.45 4.39
N MET A 12 -3.42 0.63 3.44
CA MET A 12 -3.76 1.11 2.10
C MET A 12 -4.91 2.11 2.12
N LYS A 13 -5.96 1.85 2.91
CA LYS A 13 -7.07 2.80 3.08
C LYS A 13 -6.59 4.15 3.63
N ALA A 14 -5.66 4.14 4.59
CA ALA A 14 -5.06 5.37 5.12
C ALA A 14 -4.21 6.15 4.10
N LEU A 15 -3.72 5.48 3.05
CA LEU A 15 -3.03 6.11 1.93
C LEU A 15 -4.00 6.62 0.84
N GLY A 16 -5.32 6.51 1.05
CA GLY A 16 -6.35 7.03 0.15
C GLY A 16 -6.81 6.05 -0.94
N PHE A 17 -6.41 4.78 -0.88
CA PHE A 17 -6.93 3.77 -1.81
C PHE A 17 -8.39 3.42 -1.51
N SER A 18 -9.20 3.29 -2.55
CA SER A 18 -10.59 2.81 -2.43
C SER A 18 -10.63 1.30 -2.14
N GLN A 19 -11.75 0.83 -1.60
CA GLN A 19 -11.95 -0.60 -1.32
C GLN A 19 -11.73 -1.47 -2.58
N GLN A 20 -12.27 -1.05 -3.72
CA GLN A 20 -12.12 -1.76 -5.00
C GLN A 20 -10.65 -1.83 -5.43
N GLN A 21 -9.90 -0.72 -5.29
CA GLN A 21 -8.47 -0.72 -5.63
C GLN A 21 -7.68 -1.66 -4.71
N ILE A 22 -7.98 -1.68 -3.41
CA ILE A 22 -7.34 -2.57 -2.44
C ILE A 22 -7.58 -4.03 -2.82
N GLU A 23 -8.81 -4.39 -3.17
CA GLU A 23 -9.18 -5.75 -3.58
C GLU A 23 -8.44 -6.16 -4.86
N THR A 24 -8.41 -5.30 -5.88
CA THR A 24 -7.65 -5.56 -7.12
C THR A 24 -6.16 -5.72 -6.86
N ILE A 25 -5.55 -4.92 -5.99
CA ILE A 25 -4.12 -5.04 -5.64
C ILE A 25 -3.84 -6.37 -4.96
N ILE A 26 -4.70 -6.77 -4.02
CA ILE A 26 -4.56 -8.05 -3.31
C ILE A 26 -4.72 -9.19 -4.29
N GLU A 27 -5.79 -9.23 -5.08
CA GLU A 27 -6.04 -10.28 -6.08
C GLU A 27 -4.84 -10.47 -7.03
N LYS A 28 -4.30 -9.37 -7.57
CA LYS A 28 -3.10 -9.40 -8.43
C LYS A 28 -1.86 -9.89 -7.68
N THR A 29 -1.71 -9.54 -6.41
CA THR A 29 -0.56 -9.96 -5.59
C THR A 29 -0.64 -11.43 -5.20
N LEU A 30 -1.85 -11.98 -5.04
CA LEU A 30 -2.06 -13.41 -4.80
C LEU A 30 -1.87 -14.27 -6.05
N SER A 31 -1.67 -13.66 -7.23
CA SER A 31 -1.48 -14.37 -8.51
C SER A 31 -2.56 -15.42 -8.80
N GLY A 32 -3.80 -15.15 -8.40
CA GLY A 32 -4.94 -16.04 -8.61
C GLY A 32 -5.06 -17.20 -7.61
N LYS A 33 -4.11 -17.40 -6.68
CA LYS A 33 -4.25 -18.36 -5.58
C LYS A 33 -5.16 -17.80 -4.49
N ARG A 34 -5.97 -18.65 -3.85
CA ARG A 34 -6.72 -18.22 -2.67
C ARG A 34 -5.77 -18.13 -1.48
N TRP A 35 -6.04 -17.20 -0.57
CA TRP A 35 -5.21 -17.00 0.62
C TRP A 35 -5.11 -18.27 1.49
N GLU A 36 -6.19 -19.04 1.53
CA GLU A 36 -6.30 -20.29 2.28
C GLU A 36 -5.45 -21.42 1.68
N GLU A 37 -5.14 -21.36 0.39
CA GLU A 37 -4.36 -22.37 -0.34
C GLU A 37 -2.84 -22.16 -0.20
N MET A 38 -2.44 -21.01 0.36
CA MET A 38 -1.04 -20.64 0.52
C MET A 38 -0.46 -21.17 1.83
N ASN A 39 0.80 -21.62 1.77
CA ASN A 39 1.55 -21.94 2.97
C ASN A 39 2.02 -20.66 3.70
N ASP A 40 2.55 -20.83 4.91
CA ASP A 40 2.94 -19.68 5.74
C ASP A 40 4.09 -18.85 5.15
N SER A 41 5.02 -19.48 4.43
CA SER A 41 6.11 -18.78 3.75
C SER A 41 5.58 -17.89 2.61
N GLU A 42 4.67 -18.42 1.78
CA GLU A 42 4.00 -17.65 0.73
C GLU A 42 3.21 -16.47 1.32
N LYS A 43 2.46 -16.70 2.41
CA LYS A 43 1.71 -15.65 3.11
C LYS A 43 2.65 -14.57 3.64
N GLN A 44 3.77 -14.95 4.26
CA GLN A 44 4.76 -13.99 4.76
C GLN A 44 5.39 -13.16 3.64
N GLN A 45 5.79 -13.79 2.54
CA GLN A 45 6.33 -13.10 1.37
C GLN A 45 5.35 -12.07 0.79
N ILE A 46 4.07 -12.44 0.70
CA ILE A 46 3.02 -11.56 0.22
C ILE A 46 2.79 -10.37 1.15
N LEU A 47 2.73 -10.60 2.47
CA LEU A 47 2.59 -9.54 3.46
C LEU A 47 3.78 -8.59 3.45
N GLN A 48 5.00 -9.13 3.33
CA GLN A 48 6.22 -8.33 3.22
C GLN A 48 6.20 -7.47 1.96
N SER A 49 5.95 -8.08 0.80
CA SER A 49 5.87 -7.38 -0.49
C SER A 49 4.85 -6.24 -0.47
N MET A 50 3.66 -6.47 0.10
CA MET A 50 2.65 -5.42 0.25
C MET A 50 3.08 -4.31 1.21
N ASN A 51 3.72 -4.65 2.34
CA ASN A 51 4.24 -3.65 3.27
C ASN A 51 5.33 -2.77 2.63
N GLU A 52 6.24 -3.35 1.85
CA GLU A 52 7.29 -2.61 1.14
C GLU A 52 6.69 -1.62 0.13
N ARG A 53 5.67 -2.05 -0.63
CA ARG A 53 4.93 -1.17 -1.55
C ARG A 53 4.23 -0.01 -0.82
N ILE A 54 3.61 -0.28 0.34
CA ILE A 54 2.99 0.75 1.18
C ILE A 54 4.04 1.76 1.67
N ILE A 55 5.21 1.28 2.12
CA ILE A 55 6.31 2.16 2.55
C ILE A 55 6.80 3.03 1.39
N PHE A 56 6.96 2.45 0.21
CA PHE A 56 7.33 3.19 -1.00
C PHE A 56 6.32 4.28 -1.33
N VAL A 57 5.03 3.95 -1.41
CA VAL A 57 3.97 4.92 -1.70
C VAL A 57 3.94 6.02 -0.64
N ARG A 58 4.08 5.70 0.64
CA ARG A 58 4.16 6.70 1.71
C ARG A 58 5.32 7.67 1.50
N LYS A 59 6.53 7.16 1.22
CA LYS A 59 7.71 8.01 0.96
C LYS A 59 7.52 8.87 -0.29
N PHE A 60 6.91 8.30 -1.33
CA PHE A 60 6.60 9.02 -2.56
C PHE A 60 5.58 10.15 -2.33
N LEU A 61 4.51 9.89 -1.58
CA LEU A 61 3.53 10.92 -1.20
C LEU A 61 4.16 12.03 -0.33
N GLN A 62 5.11 11.66 0.54
CA GLN A 62 5.89 12.62 1.31
C GLN A 62 6.81 13.49 0.42
N SER A 63 7.48 12.91 -0.58
CA SER A 63 8.36 13.67 -1.46
C SER A 63 7.59 14.66 -2.35
N ILE A 64 6.42 14.27 -2.87
CA ILE A 64 5.59 15.18 -3.68
C ILE A 64 4.94 16.30 -2.84
N SER A 65 4.59 16.04 -1.58
CA SER A 65 4.00 17.05 -0.69
C SER A 65 5.02 18.09 -0.20
N CYS A 66 6.29 17.73 -0.05
CA CYS A 66 7.34 18.71 0.21
C CYS A 66 7.58 19.65 -1.00
N ASN A 67 7.48 19.13 -2.22
CA ASN A 67 7.65 19.94 -3.44
C ASN A 67 6.52 20.96 -3.67
N SER A 68 5.28 20.65 -3.26
CA SER A 68 4.17 21.58 -3.39
C SER A 68 4.22 22.73 -2.37
N TYR A 69 4.84 22.53 -1.21
CA TYR A 69 5.03 23.60 -0.22
C TYR A 69 6.17 24.56 -0.61
N CYS A 70 7.30 24.05 -1.09
CA CYS A 70 8.44 24.89 -1.49
C CYS A 70 8.14 25.79 -2.71
N LYS A 71 7.33 25.32 -3.67
CA LYS A 71 6.95 26.14 -4.84
C LYS A 71 5.98 27.28 -4.50
N LYS A 72 5.15 27.13 -3.46
CA LYS A 72 4.17 28.16 -3.07
C LYS A 72 4.82 29.36 -2.39
N ASN A 73 5.94 29.16 -1.68
CA ASN A 73 6.68 30.24 -1.01
C ASN A 73 7.71 30.94 -1.90
N SER A 74 8.00 30.43 -3.10
CA SER A 74 8.95 31.07 -4.04
C SER A 74 8.29 32.06 -5.01
N LEU A 75 6.95 32.15 -5.05
CA LEU A 75 6.20 33.06 -5.92
C LEU A 75 5.68 34.32 -5.18
N HIS A 76 6.06 34.49 -3.92
CA HIS A 76 5.70 35.65 -3.09
C HIS A 76 6.89 36.49 -2.63
N ASN A 77 8.07 36.34 -3.25
CA ASN A 77 9.16 37.30 -3.17
C ASN A 77 9.39 37.95 -4.53
#